data_AF-A0A2N9ZZW3-F1
#
_entry.id   AF-A0A2N9ZZW3-F1
#
_cell.length_a   1.000
_cell.length_b   1.000
_cell.length_c   1.000
_cell.angle_alpha   90.00
_cell.angle_beta   90.00
_cell.angle_gamma   90.00
#
_symmetry.space_group_name_H-M   'P 1'
#
loop_
_entity.id
_entity.type
_entity.pdbx_description
1 polymer ?
#
loop_
_entity_poly.entity_id
_entity_poly.type
_entity_poly.pdbx_seq_one_letter_code
_entity_poly.pdbx_strand_id
1 'polypeptide(L)'
;MKLRTTILATTASVTLLGLGNSQPVYANSTTSSQVENLKSELIKAKREYEQAKSIYDNALSSAPSNTITLSDKYIKALKTTFSDFNISQTERDRAKSILQSESLRLKNQNSFHKDVADEGERLDVNNLPLAVRQELSFFAQDLINQVRSQVGTPRVSVSISALDFADKVAKAYVQDNWGWDKMSVSGTLGHDATGINHVAREYGLPTTNSEEEKKGEQNYENLASRLPGFKTANKAQLKEAIYIGMIEFMFNDTEWMHAQSIAGLNWGNVNSKDYFGLSFSSRSSVSSAHFITVSQEDIKRASKSSFSTAAVSDPTSVNRRQAIKKLEEDYKAKEKIYQDFQKQADSKGSQGQSNQGSATVTEPSKPSAGSAEPTKPIENTSDWRDQWKQEGSYWYYFDHAGKALVSGWKGNYYLKSNGVMARNEWVYDTSYKAWYYLKSDGSYAQNSWQGSYYLKSDGKMAQSEWLYDSSYKAWYYLKSDGSYAQNSWQGSYYLKSDGKMAQSEWVYDSDYKAWYYLKSDGSYLRDQWFKDGSAWYYLKADGKMAKNETIGGYHLDYSGKWIS
;
A
#
# COMPACT_ATOMS: atom_id res chain seq x y z
N MET A 1 35.91 52.62 -4.06
CA MET A 1 35.90 51.94 -5.37
C MET A 1 34.47 51.62 -5.75
N LYS A 2 33.91 52.38 -6.70
CA LYS A 2 32.58 52.16 -7.28
C LYS A 2 32.77 51.29 -8.54
N LEU A 3 32.01 50.21 -8.67
CA LEU A 3 31.80 49.52 -9.94
C LEU A 3 30.30 49.55 -10.22
N ARG A 4 29.94 50.32 -11.24
CA ARG A 4 28.62 50.44 -11.84
C ARG A 4 28.46 49.30 -12.84
N THR A 5 27.35 48.58 -12.77
CA THR A 5 26.93 47.63 -13.81
C THR A 5 25.92 48.34 -14.72
N THR A 6 26.33 48.59 -15.95
CA THR A 6 25.52 49.21 -17.01
C THR A 6 24.67 48.15 -17.68
N ILE A 7 23.35 48.30 -17.67
CA ILE A 7 22.42 47.53 -18.50
C ILE A 7 22.24 48.31 -19.81
N LEU A 8 22.68 47.73 -20.94
CA LEU A 8 22.38 48.25 -22.26
C LEU A 8 20.91 47.98 -22.60
N ALA A 9 20.13 49.06 -22.74
CA ALA A 9 18.85 49.05 -23.46
C ALA A 9 19.12 49.43 -24.92
N THR A 10 18.95 48.49 -25.84
CA THR A 10 18.93 48.78 -27.28
C THR A 10 17.56 49.32 -27.68
N THR A 11 17.52 50.62 -27.94
CA THR A 11 16.42 51.30 -28.65
C THR A 11 16.48 50.97 -30.14
N ALA A 12 15.42 50.39 -30.68
CA ALA A 12 15.17 50.38 -32.12
C ALA A 12 14.01 51.35 -32.40
N SER A 13 14.32 52.45 -33.09
CA SER A 13 13.36 53.38 -33.65
C SER A 13 12.79 52.80 -34.94
N VAL A 14 11.46 52.73 -35.05
CA VAL A 14 10.76 52.65 -36.34
C VAL A 14 9.69 53.72 -36.33
N THR A 15 9.77 54.64 -37.29
CA THR A 15 8.72 55.63 -37.56
C THR A 15 8.12 55.28 -38.92
N LEU A 16 6.85 54.84 -38.96
CA LEU A 16 5.95 55.12 -40.09
C LEU A 16 4.47 54.88 -39.76
N LEU A 17 3.71 55.98 -39.75
CA LEU A 17 2.34 56.23 -40.25
C LEU A 17 1.20 55.21 -40.01
N GLY A 18 0.15 55.70 -39.33
CA GLY A 18 -1.23 55.64 -39.85
C GLY A 18 -2.21 54.59 -39.30
N LEU A 19 -3.13 55.09 -38.45
CA LEU A 19 -4.54 54.67 -38.28
C LEU A 19 -4.87 53.26 -37.73
N GLY A 20 -5.51 53.26 -36.54
CA GLY A 20 -6.60 52.34 -36.21
C GLY A 20 -6.33 51.29 -35.14
N ASN A 21 -7.22 51.29 -34.13
CA ASN A 21 -7.63 50.18 -33.26
C ASN A 21 -6.82 49.83 -32.00
N SER A 22 -7.48 50.11 -30.86
CA SER A 22 -7.55 49.33 -29.62
C SER A 22 -6.27 48.64 -29.14
N GLN A 23 -5.65 49.21 -28.11
CA GLN A 23 -4.69 48.49 -27.28
C GLN A 23 -5.37 47.31 -26.57
N PRO A 24 -4.87 46.07 -26.69
CA PRO A 24 -5.17 45.05 -25.71
C PRO A 24 -4.44 45.41 -24.41
N VAL A 25 -5.20 45.59 -23.34
CA VAL A 25 -4.66 45.65 -21.98
C VAL A 25 -4.04 44.28 -21.70
N TYR A 26 -2.71 44.21 -21.68
CA TYR A 26 -2.00 43.04 -21.17
C TYR A 26 -2.26 42.95 -19.66
N ALA A 27 -3.26 42.16 -19.27
CA ALA A 27 -3.39 41.70 -17.89
C ALA A 27 -2.14 40.89 -17.54
N ASN A 28 -1.50 41.24 -16.41
CA ASN A 28 -0.33 40.57 -15.85
C ASN A 28 -0.48 39.04 -15.86
N SER A 29 0.19 38.37 -16.80
CA SER A 29 0.23 36.90 -16.90
C SER A 29 0.88 36.23 -15.69
N THR A 30 1.66 36.98 -14.91
CA THR A 30 2.35 36.51 -13.70
C THR A 30 1.40 36.31 -12.51
N THR A 31 0.34 37.12 -12.37
CA THR A 31 -0.60 37.03 -11.24
C THR A 31 -1.57 35.86 -11.40
N SER A 32 -2.06 35.59 -12.63
CA SER A 32 -2.95 34.46 -12.91
C SER A 32 -2.24 33.11 -12.74
N SER A 33 -0.98 32.99 -13.18
CA SER A 33 -0.18 31.77 -12.97
C SER A 33 0.08 31.48 -11.49
N GLN A 34 0.33 32.52 -10.68
CA GLN A 34 0.53 32.36 -9.24
C GLN A 34 -0.75 31.98 -8.49
N VAL A 35 -1.91 32.52 -8.90
CA VAL A 35 -3.22 32.18 -8.32
C VAL A 35 -3.62 30.75 -8.67
N GLU A 36 -3.41 30.31 -9.91
CA GLU A 36 -3.66 28.91 -10.31
C GLU A 36 -2.74 27.94 -9.57
N ASN A 37 -1.46 28.27 -9.39
CA ASN A 37 -0.52 27.44 -8.64
C ASN A 37 -0.92 27.33 -7.15
N LEU A 38 -1.38 28.43 -6.54
CA LEU A 38 -1.90 28.43 -5.17
C LEU A 38 -3.16 27.58 -5.01
N LYS A 39 -4.07 27.60 -6.00
CA LYS A 39 -5.25 26.72 -6.00
C LYS A 39 -4.85 25.25 -6.10
N SER A 40 -3.87 24.90 -6.94
CA SER A 40 -3.40 23.52 -7.06
C SER A 40 -2.74 23.02 -5.78
N GLU A 41 -1.91 23.84 -5.12
CA GLU A 41 -1.28 23.49 -3.85
C GLU A 41 -2.32 23.39 -2.72
N LEU A 42 -3.33 24.26 -2.69
CA LEU A 42 -4.44 24.16 -1.74
C LEU A 42 -5.22 22.85 -1.90
N ILE A 43 -5.55 22.46 -3.14
CA ILE A 43 -6.25 21.19 -3.43
C ILE A 43 -5.40 19.99 -3.00
N LYS A 44 -4.09 20.03 -3.28
CA LYS A 44 -3.16 18.98 -2.88
C LYS A 44 -3.06 18.88 -1.35
N ALA A 45 -2.87 20.00 -0.66
CA ALA A 45 -2.79 20.05 0.80
C ALA A 45 -4.07 19.55 1.46
N LYS A 46 -5.24 19.94 0.92
CA LYS A 46 -6.55 19.44 1.36
C LYS A 46 -6.64 17.93 1.22
N ARG A 47 -6.26 17.38 0.06
CA ARG A 47 -6.26 15.93 -0.19
C ARG A 47 -5.38 15.18 0.78
N GLU A 48 -4.14 15.64 0.97
CA GLU A 48 -3.20 14.99 1.87
C GLU A 48 -3.71 15.00 3.32
N TYR A 49 -4.29 16.12 3.76
CA TYR A 49 -4.96 16.23 5.05
C TYR A 49 -6.13 15.24 5.16
N GLU A 50 -7.06 15.24 4.22
CA GLU A 50 -8.25 14.37 4.23
C GLU A 50 -7.86 12.90 4.20
N GLN A 51 -6.83 12.53 3.43
CA GLN A 51 -6.29 11.18 3.38
C GLN A 51 -5.71 10.76 4.74
N ALA A 52 -4.82 11.57 5.31
CA ALA A 52 -4.19 11.26 6.58
C ALA A 52 -5.22 11.21 7.72
N LYS A 53 -6.19 12.13 7.71
CA LYS A 53 -7.29 12.14 8.66
C LYS A 53 -8.17 10.89 8.53
N SER A 54 -8.50 10.48 7.32
CA SER A 54 -9.24 9.24 7.08
C SER A 54 -8.48 8.02 7.61
N ILE A 55 -7.18 7.92 7.34
CA ILE A 55 -6.32 6.82 7.86
C ILE A 55 -6.33 6.81 9.39
N TYR A 56 -6.19 7.97 10.04
CA TYR A 56 -6.26 8.09 11.49
C TYR A 56 -7.63 7.69 12.05
N ASP A 57 -8.72 8.23 11.50
CA ASP A 57 -10.09 7.95 11.95
C ASP A 57 -10.42 6.44 11.77
N ASN A 58 -9.93 5.80 10.70
CA ASN A 58 -10.03 4.35 10.50
C ASN A 58 -9.21 3.56 11.52
N ALA A 59 -7.98 3.98 11.82
CA ALA A 59 -7.14 3.32 12.82
C ALA A 59 -7.74 3.43 14.25
N LEU A 60 -8.41 4.55 14.55
CA LEU A 60 -9.08 4.78 15.83
C LEU A 60 -10.38 3.98 15.98
N SER A 61 -11.17 3.89 14.91
CA SER A 61 -12.46 3.17 14.90
C SER A 61 -12.32 1.66 14.70
N SER A 62 -11.22 1.20 14.11
CA SER A 62 -10.93 -0.22 13.96
C SER A 62 -10.33 -0.80 15.24
N ALA A 63 -10.85 -1.95 15.67
CA ALA A 63 -10.24 -2.84 16.64
C ALA A 63 -10.15 -4.24 15.99
N PRO A 64 -9.35 -4.39 14.92
CA PRO A 64 -9.33 -5.62 14.15
C PRO A 64 -8.84 -6.76 15.03
N SER A 65 -9.68 -7.77 15.19
CA SER A 65 -9.37 -9.00 15.89
C SER A 65 -9.32 -10.12 14.87
N ASN A 66 -8.22 -10.85 14.83
CA ASN A 66 -8.08 -12.02 13.97
C ASN A 66 -8.49 -13.25 14.77
N THR A 67 -9.32 -14.10 14.17
CA THR A 67 -9.83 -15.30 14.86
C THR A 67 -9.58 -16.56 14.06
N ILE A 68 -9.31 -17.67 14.74
CA ILE A 68 -9.27 -19.00 14.14
C ILE A 68 -10.38 -19.83 14.78
N THR A 69 -11.36 -20.23 13.98
CA THR A 69 -12.50 -21.05 14.40
C THR A 69 -12.37 -22.47 13.84
N LEU A 70 -12.58 -23.46 14.70
CA LEU A 70 -12.65 -24.88 14.35
C LEU A 70 -14.09 -25.40 14.48
N SER A 71 -14.40 -26.53 13.85
CA SER A 71 -15.64 -27.26 14.12
C SER A 71 -15.42 -28.38 15.12
N ASP A 72 -16.47 -28.74 15.88
CA ASP A 72 -16.44 -29.88 16.80
C ASP A 72 -16.05 -31.18 16.08
N LYS A 73 -16.50 -31.36 14.83
CA LYS A 73 -16.14 -32.50 13.98
C LYS A 73 -14.64 -32.53 13.71
N TYR A 74 -14.07 -31.39 13.33
CA TYR A 74 -12.64 -31.26 13.05
C TYR A 74 -11.81 -31.52 14.32
N ILE A 75 -12.18 -30.90 15.45
CA ILE A 75 -11.49 -31.09 16.74
C ILE A 75 -11.51 -32.57 17.16
N LYS A 76 -12.67 -33.23 17.08
CA LYS A 76 -12.81 -34.65 17.41
C LYS A 76 -11.94 -35.51 16.51
N ALA A 77 -11.99 -35.29 15.20
CA ALA A 77 -11.19 -36.03 14.23
C ALA A 77 -9.68 -35.84 14.46
N LEU A 78 -9.25 -34.62 14.81
CA LEU A 78 -7.84 -34.33 15.09
C LEU A 78 -7.35 -35.10 16.33
N LYS A 79 -8.14 -35.07 17.42
CA LYS A 79 -7.86 -35.84 18.64
C LYS A 79 -7.84 -37.35 18.39
N THR A 80 -8.81 -37.88 17.66
CA THR A 80 -8.84 -39.31 17.28
C THR A 80 -7.61 -39.68 16.47
N THR A 81 -7.17 -38.82 15.55
CA THR A 81 -6.02 -39.11 14.68
C THR A 81 -4.69 -39.10 15.44
N PHE A 82 -4.51 -38.24 16.44
CA PHE A 82 -3.19 -37.96 17.03
C PHE A 82 -3.09 -38.17 18.54
N SER A 83 -4.18 -38.47 19.25
CA SER A 83 -4.16 -38.66 20.71
C SER A 83 -4.83 -39.95 21.17
N ASP A 84 -5.57 -40.63 20.31
CA ASP A 84 -6.13 -41.94 20.60
C ASP A 84 -5.25 -43.05 19.97
N PHE A 85 -4.59 -43.82 20.83
CA PHE A 85 -3.70 -44.91 20.43
C PHE A 85 -4.37 -46.29 20.51
N ASN A 86 -5.60 -46.37 21.03
CA ASN A 86 -6.32 -47.63 21.21
C ASN A 86 -7.30 -47.94 20.05
N ILE A 87 -7.36 -47.08 19.04
CA ILE A 87 -8.24 -47.23 17.88
C ILE A 87 -7.60 -48.05 16.76
N SER A 88 -8.44 -48.65 15.93
CA SER A 88 -8.03 -49.33 14.71
C SER A 88 -7.50 -48.36 13.65
N GLN A 89 -6.68 -48.85 12.71
CA GLN A 89 -6.23 -48.06 11.57
C GLN A 89 -7.40 -47.54 10.73
N THR A 90 -8.45 -48.35 10.56
CA THR A 90 -9.68 -47.97 9.86
C THR A 90 -10.38 -46.76 10.49
N GLU A 91 -10.43 -46.69 11.83
CA GLU A 91 -11.00 -45.53 12.52
C GLU A 91 -10.13 -44.29 12.36
N ARG A 92 -8.80 -44.46 12.41
CA ARG A 92 -7.84 -43.37 12.15
C ARG A 92 -7.99 -42.81 10.72
N ASP A 93 -8.15 -43.69 9.73
CA ASP A 93 -8.33 -43.27 8.33
C ASP A 93 -9.66 -42.54 8.13
N ARG A 94 -10.75 -42.98 8.78
CA ARG A 94 -12.02 -42.25 8.79
C ARG A 94 -11.88 -40.86 9.41
N ALA A 95 -11.14 -40.74 10.51
CA ALA A 95 -10.88 -39.44 11.14
C ALA A 95 -10.11 -38.50 10.18
N LYS A 96 -9.08 -39.01 9.47
CA LYS A 96 -8.37 -38.25 8.44
C LYS A 96 -9.30 -37.80 7.30
N SER A 97 -10.23 -38.63 6.83
CA SER A 97 -11.22 -38.21 5.83
C SER A 97 -12.14 -37.09 6.34
N ILE A 98 -12.49 -37.09 7.63
CA ILE A 98 -13.23 -35.98 8.25
C ILE A 98 -12.38 -34.71 8.25
N LEU A 99 -11.09 -34.80 8.64
CA LEU A 99 -10.18 -33.65 8.61
C LEU A 99 -10.09 -33.06 7.19
N GLN A 100 -9.89 -33.91 6.19
CA GLN A 100 -9.82 -33.49 4.78
C GLN A 100 -11.11 -32.80 4.33
N SER A 101 -12.28 -33.40 4.56
CA SER A 101 -13.56 -32.81 4.13
C SER A 101 -13.89 -31.48 4.82
N GLU A 102 -13.51 -31.31 6.08
CA GLU A 102 -13.76 -30.06 6.82
C GLU A 102 -12.75 -28.95 6.50
N SER A 103 -11.54 -29.28 6.02
CA SER A 103 -10.44 -28.34 5.83
C SER A 103 -10.78 -27.20 4.87
N LEU A 104 -11.33 -27.49 3.68
CA LEU A 104 -11.68 -26.44 2.70
C LEU A 104 -12.75 -25.48 3.24
N ARG A 105 -13.76 -26.02 3.93
CA ARG A 105 -14.84 -25.22 4.52
C ARG A 105 -14.30 -24.30 5.60
N LEU A 106 -13.45 -24.81 6.50
CA LEU A 106 -12.85 -24.04 7.59
C LEU A 106 -11.84 -23.02 7.07
N LYS A 107 -11.06 -23.36 6.05
CA LYS A 107 -10.16 -22.43 5.35
C LYS A 107 -10.91 -21.22 4.80
N ASN A 108 -12.07 -21.43 4.17
CA ASN A 108 -12.89 -20.34 3.61
C ASN A 108 -13.67 -19.54 4.67
N GLN A 109 -13.94 -20.12 5.85
CA GLN A 109 -14.66 -19.46 6.93
C GLN A 109 -13.77 -18.48 7.72
N ASN A 110 -12.47 -18.74 7.78
CA ASN A 110 -11.52 -17.95 8.53
C ASN A 110 -10.86 -16.91 7.60
N SER A 111 -10.90 -15.63 7.97
CA SER A 111 -10.35 -14.53 7.15
C SER A 111 -9.51 -13.56 7.96
N PHE A 112 -8.46 -13.04 7.32
CA PHE A 112 -7.56 -12.08 7.95
C PHE A 112 -8.20 -10.68 8.01
N HIS A 113 -8.14 -10.07 9.17
CA HIS A 113 -8.56 -8.69 9.42
C HIS A 113 -7.34 -7.82 9.63
N LYS A 114 -7.06 -6.99 8.62
CA LYS A 114 -5.91 -6.08 8.60
C LYS A 114 -6.11 -4.89 9.55
N ASP A 115 -5.06 -4.51 10.26
CA ASP A 115 -5.00 -3.25 11.02
C ASP A 115 -4.28 -2.15 10.23
N VAL A 116 -4.97 -1.03 10.03
CA VAL A 116 -4.41 0.15 9.34
C VAL A 116 -3.22 0.71 10.12
N ALA A 117 -3.21 0.58 11.45
CA ALA A 117 -2.09 1.02 12.29
C ALA A 117 -0.78 0.25 12.01
N ASP A 118 -0.86 -0.90 11.33
CA ASP A 118 0.30 -1.73 10.98
C ASP A 118 0.82 -1.50 9.55
N GLU A 119 0.20 -0.61 8.77
CA GLU A 119 0.56 -0.36 7.36
C GLU A 119 1.76 0.58 7.17
N GLY A 120 2.34 1.08 8.26
CA GLY A 120 3.41 2.09 8.25
C GLY A 120 4.76 1.62 7.68
N GLU A 121 5.82 1.74 8.49
CA GLU A 121 7.21 1.51 8.04
C GLU A 121 7.43 0.12 7.44
N ARG A 122 8.20 0.07 6.35
CA ARG A 122 8.66 -1.18 5.73
C ARG A 122 9.98 -1.60 6.37
N LEU A 123 10.01 -2.81 6.92
CA LEU A 123 11.13 -3.38 7.65
C LEU A 123 11.86 -4.40 6.76
N ASP A 124 13.18 -4.50 6.92
CA ASP A 124 13.94 -5.62 6.37
C ASP A 124 13.53 -6.91 7.09
N VAL A 125 13.02 -7.87 6.32
CA VAL A 125 12.43 -9.11 6.83
C VAL A 125 13.50 -10.00 7.46
N ASN A 126 14.74 -9.93 6.99
CA ASN A 126 15.85 -10.70 7.55
C ASN A 126 16.51 -10.03 8.76
N ASN A 127 16.07 -8.81 9.13
CA ASN A 127 16.67 -8.02 10.19
C ASN A 127 15.59 -7.28 11.00
N LEU A 128 14.57 -8.01 11.45
CA LEU A 128 13.48 -7.44 12.23
C LEU A 128 13.95 -7.03 13.64
N PRO A 129 13.66 -5.79 14.09
CA PRO A 129 13.97 -5.35 15.45
C PRO A 129 13.30 -6.24 16.50
N LEU A 130 13.93 -6.41 17.66
CA LEU A 130 13.41 -7.26 18.74
C LEU A 130 11.96 -6.92 19.13
N ALA A 131 11.64 -5.62 19.24
CA ALA A 131 10.28 -5.17 19.57
C ALA A 131 9.23 -5.64 18.54
N VAL A 132 9.61 -5.71 17.26
CA VAL A 132 8.75 -6.20 16.18
C VAL A 132 8.62 -7.72 16.24
N ARG A 133 9.72 -8.46 16.40
CA ARG A 133 9.68 -9.92 16.56
C ARG A 133 8.82 -10.33 17.76
N GLN A 134 8.94 -9.61 18.86
CA GLN A 134 8.12 -9.79 20.06
C GLN A 134 6.64 -9.55 19.76
N GLU A 135 6.27 -8.42 19.14
CA GLU A 135 4.88 -8.13 18.76
C GLU A 135 4.28 -9.21 17.84
N LEU A 136 5.03 -9.64 16.82
CA LEU A 136 4.62 -10.68 15.88
C LEU A 136 4.46 -12.04 16.56
N SER A 137 5.34 -12.36 17.53
CA SER A 137 5.24 -13.58 18.32
C SER A 137 4.01 -13.58 19.23
N PHE A 138 3.64 -12.44 19.83
CA PHE A 138 2.40 -12.31 20.61
C PHE A 138 1.15 -12.43 19.73
N PHE A 139 1.17 -11.84 18.53
CA PHE A 139 0.10 -12.01 17.56
C PHE A 139 -0.11 -13.49 17.18
N ALA A 140 0.97 -14.21 16.84
CA ALA A 140 0.90 -15.64 16.54
C ALA A 140 0.50 -16.49 17.77
N GLN A 141 1.04 -16.18 18.95
CA GLN A 141 0.64 -16.82 20.21
C GLN A 141 -0.87 -16.71 20.44
N ASP A 142 -1.46 -15.54 20.18
CA ASP A 142 -2.90 -15.36 20.37
C ASP A 142 -3.69 -16.33 19.48
N LEU A 143 -3.37 -16.40 18.18
CA LEU A 143 -4.01 -17.34 17.24
C LEU A 143 -3.82 -18.80 17.67
N ILE A 144 -2.61 -19.21 18.07
CA ILE A 144 -2.33 -20.55 18.59
C ILE A 144 -3.17 -20.83 19.84
N ASN A 145 -3.25 -19.87 20.75
CA ASN A 145 -3.98 -20.04 22.00
C ASN A 145 -5.50 -20.07 21.80
N GLN A 146 -6.05 -19.41 20.77
CA GLN A 146 -7.44 -19.58 20.36
C GLN A 146 -7.72 -21.01 19.91
N VAL A 147 -6.82 -21.59 19.09
CA VAL A 147 -6.89 -23.00 18.67
C VAL A 147 -6.81 -23.93 19.88
N ARG A 148 -5.78 -23.79 20.72
CA ARG A 148 -5.59 -24.64 21.90
C ARG A 148 -6.74 -24.54 22.90
N SER A 149 -7.34 -23.36 23.05
CA SER A 149 -8.55 -23.18 23.87
C SER A 149 -9.75 -23.97 23.36
N GLN A 150 -9.98 -24.01 22.04
CA GLN A 150 -11.06 -24.81 21.45
C GLN A 150 -10.80 -26.31 21.55
N VAL A 151 -9.54 -26.72 21.39
CA VAL A 151 -9.13 -28.12 21.51
C VAL A 151 -9.10 -28.58 22.98
N GLY A 152 -8.92 -27.66 23.93
CA GLY A 152 -8.80 -27.95 25.35
C GLY A 152 -7.40 -28.40 25.76
N THR A 153 -6.35 -27.82 25.15
CA THR A 153 -4.94 -28.07 25.45
C THR A 153 -4.27 -26.85 26.10
N PRO A 154 -3.14 -27.02 26.81
CA PRO A 154 -2.45 -25.93 27.50
C PRO A 154 -1.93 -24.84 26.56
N ARG A 155 -2.04 -23.59 26.98
CA ARG A 155 -1.61 -22.41 26.23
C ARG A 155 -0.09 -22.34 26.08
N VAL A 156 0.37 -21.78 24.96
CA VAL A 156 1.78 -21.38 24.78
C VAL A 156 2.04 -20.00 25.37
N SER A 157 3.29 -19.73 25.75
CA SER A 157 3.75 -18.43 26.26
C SER A 157 5.01 -17.95 25.55
N VAL A 158 5.07 -16.68 25.15
CA VAL A 158 6.28 -16.06 24.59
C VAL A 158 7.35 -15.91 25.68
N SER A 159 8.57 -16.34 25.38
CA SER A 159 9.74 -16.19 26.26
C SER A 159 10.93 -15.61 25.50
N ILE A 160 11.87 -15.02 26.24
CA ILE A 160 13.04 -14.37 25.63
C ILE A 160 13.91 -15.35 24.84
N SER A 161 14.13 -16.57 25.35
CA SER A 161 14.94 -17.56 24.63
C SER A 161 14.20 -18.17 23.44
N ALA A 162 12.87 -18.30 23.48
CA ALA A 162 12.12 -18.74 22.30
C ALA A 162 12.16 -17.68 21.18
N LEU A 163 12.09 -16.39 21.52
CA LEU A 163 12.25 -15.29 20.54
C LEU A 163 13.64 -15.28 19.89
N ASP A 164 14.70 -15.51 20.68
CA ASP A 164 16.06 -15.60 20.17
C ASP A 164 16.27 -16.87 19.33
N PHE A 165 15.76 -18.01 19.79
CA PHE A 165 15.81 -19.27 19.05
C PHE A 165 15.18 -19.10 17.66
N ALA A 166 13.96 -18.55 17.57
CA ALA A 166 13.29 -18.33 16.30
C ALA A 166 14.07 -17.41 15.36
N ASP A 167 14.72 -16.37 15.89
CA ASP A 167 15.58 -15.47 15.11
C ASP A 167 16.85 -16.15 14.60
N LYS A 168 17.48 -16.99 15.42
CA LYS A 168 18.64 -17.79 15.01
C LYS A 168 18.28 -18.83 13.95
N VAL A 169 17.13 -19.50 14.07
CA VAL A 169 16.64 -20.42 13.03
C VAL A 169 16.40 -19.67 11.72
N ALA A 170 15.69 -18.54 11.75
CA ALA A 170 15.48 -17.74 10.55
C ALA A 170 16.81 -17.31 9.89
N LYS A 171 17.82 -16.94 10.69
CA LYS A 171 19.16 -16.63 10.20
C LYS A 171 19.87 -17.84 9.60
N ALA A 172 19.71 -19.03 10.19
CA ALA A 172 20.26 -20.27 9.63
C ALA A 172 19.70 -20.54 8.22
N TYR A 173 18.38 -20.43 8.04
CA TYR A 173 17.74 -20.56 6.72
C TYR A 173 18.32 -19.60 5.67
N VAL A 174 18.68 -18.37 6.08
CA VAL A 174 19.33 -17.38 5.21
C VAL A 174 20.77 -17.78 4.91
N GLN A 175 21.54 -18.16 5.92
CA GLN A 175 22.95 -18.56 5.80
C GLN A 175 23.12 -19.81 4.92
N ASP A 176 22.27 -20.80 5.13
CA ASP A 176 22.29 -22.06 4.40
C ASP A 176 21.62 -21.96 3.03
N ASN A 177 21.10 -20.77 2.68
CA ASN A 177 20.38 -20.51 1.44
C ASN A 177 19.29 -21.58 1.19
N TRP A 178 18.47 -21.85 2.21
CA TRP A 178 17.53 -22.99 2.25
C TRP A 178 16.25 -22.87 1.37
N GLY A 179 16.34 -22.92 0.03
CA GLY A 179 15.25 -22.49 -0.90
C GLY A 179 14.30 -23.59 -1.37
N TRP A 180 13.38 -23.26 -2.28
CA TRP A 180 12.50 -24.27 -2.92
C TRP A 180 13.28 -25.43 -3.54
N ASP A 181 14.48 -25.16 -4.05
CA ASP A 181 15.42 -26.12 -4.60
C ASP A 181 15.88 -27.16 -3.57
N LYS A 182 15.98 -26.78 -2.29
CA LYS A 182 16.33 -27.68 -1.18
C LYS A 182 15.10 -28.27 -0.49
N MET A 183 14.02 -27.49 -0.39
CA MET A 183 12.77 -27.92 0.23
C MET A 183 12.06 -29.02 -0.58
N SER A 184 12.27 -29.07 -1.89
CA SER A 184 11.56 -29.98 -2.81
C SER A 184 12.39 -31.22 -3.19
N VAL A 185 13.48 -31.51 -2.48
CA VAL A 185 14.32 -32.70 -2.75
C VAL A 185 13.64 -33.95 -2.20
N SER A 186 13.53 -34.98 -3.04
CA SER A 186 12.96 -36.28 -2.67
C SER A 186 13.67 -36.87 -1.44
N GLY A 187 12.90 -37.14 -0.38
CA GLY A 187 13.42 -37.68 0.89
C GLY A 187 13.66 -36.66 1.99
N THR A 188 13.40 -35.36 1.76
CA THR A 188 13.55 -34.28 2.75
C THR A 188 12.18 -33.66 3.09
N LEU A 189 11.89 -33.46 4.38
CA LEU A 189 10.63 -32.91 4.89
C LEU A 189 10.49 -31.38 4.71
N GLY A 190 11.29 -30.75 3.87
CA GLY A 190 11.21 -29.32 3.58
C GLY A 190 11.82 -28.37 4.62
N HIS A 191 12.21 -28.85 5.79
CA HIS A 191 12.84 -28.04 6.84
C HIS A 191 14.38 -28.02 6.75
N ASP A 192 14.98 -26.90 7.15
CA ASP A 192 16.42 -26.81 7.42
C ASP A 192 16.77 -27.45 8.78
N ALA A 193 16.63 -28.77 8.84
CA ALA A 193 16.85 -29.51 10.08
C ALA A 193 18.27 -29.34 10.63
N THR A 194 19.27 -29.16 9.75
CA THR A 194 20.66 -28.94 10.16
C THR A 194 20.78 -27.61 10.91
N GLY A 195 20.25 -26.51 10.33
CA GLY A 195 20.22 -25.20 10.99
C GLY A 195 19.42 -25.23 12.30
N ILE A 196 18.25 -25.85 12.32
CA ILE A 196 17.40 -25.95 13.52
C ILE A 196 18.10 -26.73 14.64
N ASN A 197 18.67 -27.89 14.33
CA ASN A 197 19.39 -28.69 15.32
C ASN A 197 20.68 -28.02 15.79
N HIS A 198 21.36 -27.25 14.93
CA HIS A 198 22.49 -26.42 15.35
C HIS A 198 22.07 -25.43 16.45
N VAL A 199 20.99 -24.68 16.22
CA VAL A 199 20.45 -23.73 17.21
C VAL A 199 19.99 -24.45 18.48
N ALA A 200 19.34 -25.61 18.36
CA ALA A 200 18.95 -26.42 19.52
C ALA A 200 20.15 -26.82 20.39
N ARG A 201 21.27 -27.23 19.78
CA ARG A 201 22.54 -27.56 20.48
C ARG A 201 23.14 -26.34 21.18
N GLU A 202 23.00 -25.13 20.63
CA GLU A 202 23.40 -23.90 21.32
C GLU A 202 22.66 -23.67 22.64
N TYR A 203 21.43 -24.18 22.74
CA TYR A 203 20.62 -24.15 23.96
C TYR A 203 20.69 -25.43 24.79
N GLY A 204 21.37 -26.47 24.29
CA GLY A 204 21.52 -27.77 24.94
C GLY A 204 20.27 -28.64 24.81
N LEU A 205 19.32 -28.23 23.98
CA LEU A 205 18.04 -28.91 23.83
C LEU A 205 18.18 -30.20 23.00
N PRO A 206 17.28 -31.19 23.17
CA PRO A 206 17.34 -32.46 22.45
C PRO A 206 17.21 -32.34 20.93
N THR A 207 18.14 -32.91 20.16
CA THR A 207 18.06 -32.93 18.69
C THR A 207 17.66 -34.30 18.15
N THR A 208 17.21 -34.34 16.90
CA THR A 208 17.13 -35.57 16.13
C THR A 208 18.52 -36.17 15.88
N ASN A 209 18.57 -37.46 15.55
CA ASN A 209 19.83 -38.12 15.20
C ASN A 209 20.26 -37.80 13.75
N SER A 210 21.47 -38.19 13.36
CA SER A 210 22.02 -37.81 12.03
C SER A 210 21.22 -38.35 10.85
N GLU A 211 20.58 -39.52 10.97
CA GLU A 211 19.79 -40.11 9.88
C GLU A 211 18.41 -39.44 9.74
N GLU A 212 17.80 -39.06 10.86
CA GLU A 212 16.58 -38.26 10.91
C GLU A 212 16.83 -36.83 10.37
N GLU A 213 17.93 -36.19 10.79
CA GLU A 213 18.33 -34.85 10.34
C GLU A 213 18.53 -34.79 8.82
N LYS A 214 19.14 -35.82 8.21
CA LYS A 214 19.28 -35.93 6.74
C LYS A 214 17.94 -35.99 6.00
N LYS A 215 16.88 -36.47 6.66
CA LYS A 215 15.51 -36.49 6.12
C LYS A 215 14.76 -35.19 6.38
N GLY A 216 15.39 -34.21 7.02
CA GLY A 216 14.73 -32.95 7.41
C GLY A 216 13.90 -33.06 8.69
N GLU A 217 14.06 -34.11 9.50
CA GLU A 217 13.35 -34.25 10.77
C GLU A 217 13.96 -33.34 11.86
N GLN A 218 13.08 -32.68 12.61
CA GLN A 218 13.41 -31.70 13.64
C GLN A 218 12.28 -31.63 14.68
N ASN A 219 12.54 -31.04 15.86
CA ASN A 219 11.63 -31.11 17.03
C ASN A 219 10.85 -29.82 17.36
N TYR A 220 11.10 -28.70 16.67
CA TYR A 220 10.77 -27.36 17.20
C TYR A 220 9.90 -26.47 16.29
N GLU A 221 10.08 -26.58 14.98
CA GLU A 221 9.55 -25.65 13.99
C GLU A 221 8.27 -26.16 13.34
N ASN A 222 7.29 -25.28 13.21
CA ASN A 222 6.30 -25.33 12.14
C ASN A 222 6.68 -24.26 11.10
N LEU A 223 6.86 -24.66 9.84
CA LEU A 223 7.39 -23.77 8.79
C LEU A 223 6.28 -23.37 7.83
N ALA A 224 5.96 -22.08 7.77
CA ALA A 224 5.10 -21.54 6.72
C ALA A 224 5.98 -20.97 5.61
N SER A 225 6.12 -21.68 4.48
CA SER A 225 7.00 -21.31 3.36
C SER A 225 6.26 -20.86 2.09
N ARG A 226 4.94 -21.07 2.00
CA ARG A 226 4.09 -20.64 0.88
C ARG A 226 3.57 -19.21 1.05
N LEU A 227 4.47 -18.31 1.44
CA LEU A 227 4.15 -16.92 1.72
C LEU A 227 4.48 -16.03 0.51
N PRO A 228 3.83 -14.85 0.37
CA PRO A 228 4.23 -13.87 -0.62
C PRO A 228 5.72 -13.51 -0.46
N GLY A 229 6.46 -13.43 -1.57
CA GLY A 229 7.89 -13.10 -1.53
C GLY A 229 8.11 -11.62 -1.27
N PHE A 230 8.64 -11.26 -0.10
CA PHE A 230 8.97 -9.87 0.23
C PHE A 230 10.34 -9.73 0.89
N LYS A 231 11.24 -8.93 0.28
CA LYS A 231 12.53 -8.53 0.91
C LYS A 231 12.30 -7.58 2.09
N THR A 232 11.34 -6.68 1.94
CA THR A 232 10.87 -5.77 2.98
C THR A 232 9.37 -5.91 3.16
N ALA A 233 8.85 -5.71 4.36
CA ALA A 233 7.41 -5.79 4.64
C ALA A 233 7.02 -4.83 5.77
N ASN A 234 5.78 -4.33 5.74
CA ASN A 234 5.21 -3.67 6.92
C ASN A 234 4.60 -4.71 7.88
N LYS A 235 4.21 -4.29 9.08
CA LYS A 235 3.66 -5.20 10.09
C LYS A 235 2.35 -5.85 9.64
N ALA A 236 1.54 -5.15 8.85
CA ALA A 236 0.27 -5.68 8.34
C ALA A 236 0.52 -6.90 7.43
N GLN A 237 1.49 -6.80 6.51
CA GLN A 237 1.92 -7.89 5.64
C GLN A 237 2.51 -9.08 6.42
N LEU A 238 3.31 -8.81 7.46
CA LEU A 238 3.87 -9.86 8.30
C LEU A 238 2.78 -10.57 9.12
N LYS A 239 1.80 -9.85 9.68
CA LYS A 239 0.65 -10.44 10.39
C LYS A 239 -0.26 -11.23 9.45
N GLU A 240 -0.48 -10.75 8.23
CA GLU A 240 -1.20 -11.50 7.19
C GLU A 240 -0.48 -12.82 6.86
N ALA A 241 0.84 -12.78 6.70
CA ALA A 241 1.64 -13.97 6.44
C ALA A 241 1.59 -14.99 7.59
N ILE A 242 1.64 -14.54 8.85
CA ILE A 242 1.42 -15.40 10.04
C ILE A 242 0.04 -16.05 9.97
N TYR A 243 -0.99 -15.26 9.65
CA TYR A 243 -2.36 -15.76 9.58
C TYR A 243 -2.52 -16.80 8.46
N ILE A 244 -1.98 -16.53 7.27
CA ILE A 244 -1.94 -17.49 6.16
C ILE A 244 -1.25 -18.79 6.61
N GLY A 245 -0.09 -18.70 7.27
CA GLY A 245 0.61 -19.86 7.81
C GLY A 245 -0.25 -20.66 8.80
N MET A 246 -0.94 -19.99 9.72
CA MET A 246 -1.86 -20.65 10.66
C MET A 246 -3.01 -21.38 9.95
N ILE A 247 -3.58 -20.77 8.91
CA ILE A 247 -4.63 -21.39 8.09
C ILE A 247 -4.09 -22.61 7.34
N GLU A 248 -2.88 -22.53 6.79
CA GLU A 248 -2.24 -23.66 6.13
C GLU A 248 -1.93 -24.79 7.12
N PHE A 249 -1.36 -24.49 8.29
CA PHE A 249 -1.07 -25.49 9.31
C PHE A 249 -2.33 -26.21 9.80
N MET A 250 -3.41 -25.47 10.05
CA MET A 250 -4.63 -26.05 10.60
C MET A 250 -5.50 -26.72 9.53
N PHE A 251 -5.50 -26.25 8.29
CA PHE A 251 -6.48 -26.67 7.28
C PHE A 251 -5.83 -27.14 5.98
N ASN A 252 -4.64 -27.73 6.07
CA ASN A 252 -4.09 -28.57 5.02
C ASN A 252 -4.99 -29.81 4.82
N ASP A 253 -5.26 -30.18 3.58
CA ASP A 253 -6.14 -31.29 3.20
C ASP A 253 -5.38 -32.58 2.86
N THR A 254 -4.05 -32.59 3.04
CA THR A 254 -3.17 -33.72 2.71
C THR A 254 -2.35 -34.24 3.90
N GLU A 255 -1.91 -33.36 4.80
CA GLU A 255 -1.23 -33.74 6.04
C GLU A 255 -1.70 -32.88 7.22
N TRP A 256 -1.60 -33.39 8.45
CA TRP A 256 -2.08 -32.72 9.68
C TRP A 256 -1.04 -32.72 10.82
N MET A 257 0.24 -32.89 10.48
CA MET A 257 1.37 -32.87 11.42
C MET A 257 1.53 -31.49 12.06
N HIS A 258 1.37 -30.44 11.26
CA HIS A 258 1.35 -29.07 11.77
C HIS A 258 0.10 -28.80 12.61
N ALA A 259 -1.08 -29.23 12.14
CA ALA A 259 -2.34 -29.06 12.86
C ALA A 259 -2.28 -29.66 14.28
N GLN A 260 -1.76 -30.89 14.43
CA GLN A 260 -1.65 -31.52 15.75
C GLN A 260 -0.62 -30.83 16.66
N SER A 261 0.47 -30.28 16.10
CA SER A 261 1.51 -29.54 16.83
C SER A 261 0.98 -28.20 17.34
N ILE A 262 0.36 -27.42 16.46
CA ILE A 262 -0.27 -26.14 16.79
C ILE A 262 -1.39 -26.33 17.83
N ALA A 263 -2.21 -27.37 17.64
CA ALA A 263 -3.26 -27.75 18.58
C ALA A 263 -2.74 -28.28 19.93
N GLY A 264 -1.43 -28.49 20.10
CA GLY A 264 -0.83 -28.97 21.34
C GLY A 264 -1.25 -30.40 21.72
N LEU A 265 -1.65 -31.21 20.74
CA LEU A 265 -1.98 -32.63 20.96
C LEU A 265 -0.71 -33.45 21.15
N ASN A 266 0.37 -33.10 20.42
CA ASN A 266 1.72 -33.62 20.57
C ASN A 266 1.76 -35.15 20.73
N TRP A 267 1.08 -35.86 19.81
CA TRP A 267 0.98 -37.32 19.85
C TRP A 267 0.47 -37.86 21.21
N GLY A 268 -0.56 -37.21 21.76
CA GLY A 268 -1.14 -37.56 23.07
C GLY A 268 -0.28 -37.19 24.27
N ASN A 269 0.96 -36.74 24.07
CA ASN A 269 1.82 -36.20 25.12
C ASN A 269 1.58 -34.71 25.27
N VAL A 270 0.42 -34.36 25.83
CA VAL A 270 0.01 -32.98 26.03
C VAL A 270 0.94 -32.31 27.05
N ASN A 271 1.82 -31.44 26.57
CA ASN A 271 2.75 -30.71 27.43
C ASN A 271 2.00 -29.71 28.30
N SER A 272 2.37 -29.63 29.58
CA SER A 272 1.75 -28.69 30.51
C SER A 272 2.13 -27.22 30.24
N LYS A 273 3.30 -26.97 29.64
CA LYS A 273 3.82 -25.64 29.32
C LYS A 273 4.74 -25.69 28.09
N ASP A 274 4.45 -24.83 27.13
CA ASP A 274 5.25 -24.62 25.92
C ASP A 274 5.63 -23.15 25.78
N TYR A 275 6.84 -22.91 25.29
CA TYR A 275 7.41 -21.59 25.07
C TYR A 275 7.52 -21.29 23.58
N PHE A 276 7.04 -20.13 23.17
CA PHE A 276 6.85 -19.79 21.76
C PHE A 276 7.66 -18.59 21.30
N GLY A 277 8.16 -18.63 20.07
CA GLY A 277 8.79 -17.51 19.38
C GLY A 277 8.57 -17.61 17.88
N LEU A 278 8.52 -16.45 17.23
CA LEU A 278 8.36 -16.35 15.79
C LEU A 278 9.38 -15.39 15.18
N SER A 279 9.95 -15.78 14.05
CA SER A 279 10.73 -14.90 13.19
C SER A 279 10.48 -15.21 11.72
N PHE A 280 11.07 -14.40 10.84
CA PHE A 280 10.93 -14.53 9.41
C PHE A 280 12.29 -14.63 8.73
N SER A 281 12.33 -15.38 7.64
CA SER A 281 13.43 -15.32 6.66
C SER A 281 12.87 -14.99 5.29
N SER A 282 13.68 -14.34 4.47
CA SER A 282 13.32 -13.96 3.11
C SER A 282 14.51 -14.05 2.16
N ARG A 283 14.30 -14.70 1.03
CA ARG A 283 15.27 -14.88 -0.06
C ARG A 283 14.61 -14.62 -1.40
N SER A 284 15.39 -14.64 -2.48
CA SER A 284 14.92 -14.25 -3.81
C SER A 284 13.69 -15.03 -4.30
N SER A 285 13.47 -16.25 -3.83
CA SER A 285 12.39 -17.15 -4.27
C SER A 285 11.43 -17.61 -3.17
N VAL A 286 11.74 -17.36 -1.89
CA VAL A 286 10.98 -17.86 -0.74
C VAL A 286 11.01 -16.86 0.41
N SER A 287 9.84 -16.52 0.96
CA SER A 287 9.71 -15.94 2.29
C SER A 287 9.10 -16.99 3.22
N SER A 288 9.56 -17.05 4.47
CA SER A 288 9.13 -18.05 5.43
C SER A 288 8.89 -17.44 6.81
N ALA A 289 7.89 -17.96 7.50
CA ALA A 289 7.64 -17.70 8.91
C ALA A 289 7.97 -18.95 9.72
N HIS A 290 8.80 -18.78 10.75
CA HIS A 290 9.36 -19.85 11.57
C HIS A 290 8.66 -19.85 12.92
N PHE A 291 7.71 -20.77 13.11
CA PHE A 291 6.96 -20.91 14.36
C PHE A 291 7.68 -21.89 15.26
N ILE A 292 8.45 -21.38 16.23
CA ILE A 292 9.25 -22.20 17.13
C ILE A 292 8.50 -22.42 18.43
N THR A 293 8.30 -23.70 18.78
CA THR A 293 7.74 -24.11 20.08
C THR A 293 8.76 -24.99 20.80
N VAL A 294 9.09 -24.64 22.03
CA VAL A 294 9.99 -25.41 22.90
C VAL A 294 9.22 -25.84 24.15
N SER A 295 9.13 -27.14 24.40
CA SER A 295 8.39 -27.66 25.55
C SER A 295 9.17 -27.54 26.85
N GLN A 296 8.46 -27.44 27.98
CA GLN A 296 9.09 -27.52 29.30
C GLN A 296 9.85 -28.86 29.50
N GLU A 297 9.41 -29.95 28.86
CA GLU A 297 10.07 -31.24 28.94
C GLU A 297 11.39 -31.28 28.17
N ASP A 298 11.48 -30.61 27.02
CA ASP A 298 12.75 -30.45 26.29
C ASP A 298 13.75 -29.63 27.10
N ILE A 299 13.27 -28.58 27.77
CA ILE A 299 14.10 -27.75 28.66
C ILE A 299 14.63 -28.57 29.85
N LYS A 300 13.80 -29.45 30.43
CA LYS A 300 14.23 -30.35 31.52
C LYS A 300 15.27 -31.37 31.05
N ARG A 301 15.19 -31.82 29.80
CA ARG A 301 16.16 -32.73 29.18
C ARG A 301 17.39 -32.02 28.64
N ALA A 302 17.44 -30.68 28.69
CA ALA A 302 18.55 -29.93 28.13
C ALA A 302 19.85 -30.24 28.87
N SER A 303 20.95 -30.37 28.13
CA SER A 303 22.28 -30.62 28.69
C SER A 303 22.90 -29.40 29.40
N LYS A 304 22.27 -28.22 29.26
CA LYS A 304 22.68 -26.96 29.89
C LYS A 304 21.46 -26.07 30.17
N SER A 305 21.54 -25.26 31.23
CA SER A 305 20.47 -24.36 31.67
C SER A 305 20.46 -23.01 30.94
N SER A 306 20.70 -23.01 29.63
CA SER A 306 20.80 -21.77 28.81
C SER A 306 19.47 -21.26 28.26
N PHE A 307 18.40 -22.05 28.33
CA PHE A 307 17.09 -21.64 27.83
C PHE A 307 16.27 -20.95 28.94
N SER A 308 16.08 -19.64 28.82
CA SER A 308 15.31 -18.84 29.76
C SER A 308 13.82 -18.86 29.43
N THR A 309 13.02 -19.24 30.42
CA THR A 309 11.56 -19.25 30.37
C THR A 309 10.94 -17.94 30.89
N ALA A 310 11.76 -16.91 31.08
CA ALA A 310 11.32 -15.61 31.58
C ALA A 310 10.22 -15.04 30.68
N ALA A 311 9.11 -14.66 31.32
CA ALA A 311 7.99 -14.04 30.64
C ALA A 311 8.41 -12.70 30.02
N VAL A 312 7.88 -12.42 28.84
CA VAL A 312 8.06 -11.16 28.15
C VAL A 312 6.75 -10.38 28.21
N SER A 313 6.79 -9.05 28.28
CA SER A 313 5.58 -8.23 28.25
C SER A 313 4.98 -8.22 26.85
N ASP A 314 3.66 -8.29 26.73
CA ASP A 314 2.98 -8.13 25.44
C ASP A 314 2.99 -6.65 25.01
N PRO A 315 3.70 -6.27 23.93
CA PRO A 315 3.80 -4.88 23.52
C PRO A 315 2.67 -4.47 22.56
N THR A 316 1.81 -5.40 22.10
CA THR A 316 0.85 -5.19 21.01
C THR A 316 -0.02 -3.95 21.21
N SER A 317 -0.66 -3.85 22.38
CA SER A 317 -1.53 -2.72 22.72
C SER A 317 -0.77 -1.39 22.84
N VAL A 318 0.46 -1.41 23.36
CA VAL A 318 1.30 -0.21 23.51
C VAL A 318 1.77 0.26 22.13
N ASN A 319 2.29 -0.65 21.32
CA ASN A 319 2.76 -0.37 19.96
C ASN A 319 1.63 0.15 19.07
N ARG A 320 0.42 -0.41 19.19
CA ARG A 320 -0.76 0.07 18.46
C ARG A 320 -1.10 1.51 18.85
N ARG A 321 -1.13 1.84 20.15
CA ARG A 321 -1.38 3.22 20.61
C ARG A 321 -0.32 4.19 20.09
N GLN A 322 0.96 3.79 20.08
CA GLN A 322 2.03 4.60 19.54
C GLN A 322 1.90 4.83 18.03
N ALA A 323 1.51 3.79 17.27
CA ALA A 323 1.24 3.92 15.84
C ALA A 323 0.08 4.89 15.55
N ILE A 324 -1.03 4.77 16.29
CA ILE A 324 -2.17 5.70 16.18
C ILE A 324 -1.74 7.13 16.52
N LYS A 325 -0.92 7.33 17.56
CA LYS A 325 -0.39 8.65 17.91
C LYS A 325 0.45 9.26 16.77
N LYS A 326 1.27 8.46 16.08
CA LYS A 326 2.02 8.94 14.90
C LYS A 326 1.10 9.36 13.76
N LEU A 327 0.01 8.61 13.53
CA LEU A 327 -1.02 8.98 12.55
C LEU A 327 -1.74 10.28 12.96
N GLU A 328 -1.98 10.47 14.26
CA GLU A 328 -2.54 11.71 14.82
C GLU A 328 -1.64 12.92 14.53
N GLU A 329 -0.34 12.77 14.80
CA GLU A 329 0.67 13.80 14.55
C GLU A 329 0.78 14.13 13.06
N ASP A 330 0.76 13.13 12.17
CA ASP A 330 0.82 13.32 10.72
C ASP A 330 -0.40 14.10 10.18
N TYR A 331 -1.63 13.68 10.53
CA TYR A 331 -2.80 14.39 10.01
C TYR A 331 -2.88 15.83 10.53
N LYS A 332 -2.49 16.10 11.80
CA LYS A 332 -2.46 17.46 12.35
C LYS A 332 -1.42 18.33 11.67
N ALA A 333 -0.26 17.78 11.32
CA ALA A 333 0.75 18.49 10.56
C ALA A 333 0.21 18.88 9.16
N LYS A 334 -0.47 17.96 8.48
CA LYS A 334 -1.09 18.20 7.17
C LYS A 334 -2.27 19.16 7.23
N GLU A 335 -3.07 19.09 8.29
CA GLU A 335 -4.15 20.04 8.57
C GLU A 335 -3.61 21.48 8.66
N LYS A 336 -2.50 21.67 9.37
CA LYS A 336 -1.85 22.99 9.48
C LYS A 336 -1.39 23.51 8.11
N ILE A 337 -0.76 22.67 7.29
CA ILE A 337 -0.33 23.03 5.93
C ILE A 337 -1.54 23.44 5.07
N TYR A 338 -2.63 22.67 5.12
CA TYR A 338 -3.88 22.99 4.44
C TYR A 338 -4.45 24.35 4.89
N GLN A 339 -4.52 24.60 6.20
CA GLN A 339 -5.00 25.88 6.74
C GLN A 339 -4.13 27.06 6.31
N ASP A 340 -2.81 26.88 6.22
CA ASP A 340 -1.89 27.93 5.78
C ASP A 340 -2.06 28.25 4.29
N PHE A 341 -2.26 27.24 3.43
CA PHE A 341 -2.60 27.47 2.02
C PHE A 341 -3.98 28.10 1.86
N GLN A 342 -4.96 27.73 2.70
CA GLN A 342 -6.30 28.31 2.66
C GLN A 342 -6.24 29.82 2.95
N LYS A 343 -5.52 30.23 4.01
CA LYS A 343 -5.32 31.65 4.34
C LYS A 343 -4.63 32.42 3.20
N GLN A 344 -3.63 31.81 2.55
CA GLN A 344 -2.94 32.42 1.41
C GLN A 344 -3.89 32.62 0.22
N ALA A 345 -4.72 31.62 -0.10
CA ALA A 345 -5.72 31.72 -1.16
C ALA A 345 -6.76 32.83 -0.87
N ASP A 346 -7.25 32.91 0.37
CA ASP A 346 -8.23 33.92 0.79
C ASP A 346 -7.65 35.34 0.73
N SER A 347 -6.38 35.52 1.12
CA SER A 347 -5.69 36.82 1.09
C SER A 347 -5.46 37.36 -0.33
N LYS A 348 -5.19 36.49 -1.31
CA LYS A 348 -5.04 36.88 -2.72
C LYS A 348 -6.36 37.01 -3.46
N GLY A 349 -7.41 36.28 -3.03
CA GLY A 349 -8.77 36.45 -3.54
C GLY A 349 -9.34 37.85 -3.27
N SER A 350 -8.99 38.47 -2.12
CA SER A 350 -9.40 39.85 -1.79
C SER A 350 -8.63 40.95 -2.55
N GLN A 351 -7.43 40.68 -3.07
CA GLN A 351 -6.66 41.67 -3.84
C GLN A 351 -7.05 41.75 -5.33
N GLY A 352 -7.80 40.79 -5.86
CA GLY A 352 -8.25 40.75 -7.25
C GLY A 352 -9.52 41.57 -7.55
N GLN A 353 -10.20 42.13 -6.54
CA GLN A 353 -11.50 42.79 -6.70
C GLN A 353 -11.47 44.32 -6.76
N SER A 354 -10.30 44.97 -6.69
CA SER A 354 -10.24 46.45 -6.63
C SER A 354 -9.96 47.15 -7.97
N ASN A 355 -10.04 46.47 -9.13
CA ASN A 355 -9.92 47.14 -10.43
C ASN A 355 -10.58 46.33 -11.55
N GLN A 356 -11.88 46.53 -11.78
CA GLN A 356 -12.47 46.69 -13.12
C GLN A 356 -13.95 47.05 -13.00
N GLY A 357 -14.33 48.16 -13.63
CA GLY A 357 -15.69 48.70 -13.62
C GLY A 357 -16.67 47.91 -14.50
N SER A 358 -17.88 47.79 -13.98
CA SER A 358 -19.19 47.73 -14.67
C SER A 358 -19.24 47.14 -16.09
N ALA A 359 -19.61 45.88 -16.18
CA ALA A 359 -20.53 45.39 -17.20
C ALA A 359 -21.37 44.23 -16.63
N THR A 360 -22.66 44.47 -16.48
CA THR A 360 -23.68 43.52 -16.02
C THR A 360 -23.78 42.32 -16.96
N VAL A 361 -23.45 41.14 -16.44
CA VAL A 361 -24.02 39.86 -16.90
C VAL A 361 -24.67 39.24 -15.66
N THR A 362 -25.98 39.05 -15.73
CA THR A 362 -26.80 38.43 -14.69
C THR A 362 -26.36 36.99 -14.42
N GLU A 363 -25.69 36.76 -13.29
CA GLU A 363 -25.56 35.43 -12.71
C GLU A 363 -26.89 35.01 -12.05
N PRO A 364 -27.32 33.74 -12.19
CA PRO A 364 -28.42 33.20 -11.40
C PRO A 364 -28.06 33.23 -9.91
N SER A 365 -29.00 33.78 -9.14
CA SER A 365 -29.01 33.95 -7.69
C SER A 365 -28.15 32.97 -6.88
N LYS A 366 -27.16 33.55 -6.18
CA LYS A 366 -26.49 33.04 -4.98
C LYS A 366 -27.46 32.23 -4.09
N PRO A 367 -27.20 30.93 -3.82
CA PRO A 367 -27.88 30.26 -2.73
C PRO A 367 -27.48 30.92 -1.42
N SER A 368 -28.51 31.28 -0.66
CA SER A 368 -28.47 31.75 0.72
C SER A 368 -27.45 30.97 1.56
N ALA A 369 -26.80 31.68 2.49
CA ALA A 369 -25.97 31.11 3.55
C ALA A 369 -26.65 29.86 4.14
N GLY A 370 -26.11 28.68 3.82
CA GLY A 370 -26.58 27.40 4.31
C GLY A 370 -25.75 26.98 5.52
N SER A 371 -26.46 26.56 6.58
CA SER A 371 -25.95 25.94 7.81
C SER A 371 -24.73 25.04 7.57
N ALA A 372 -23.71 25.16 8.43
CA ALA A 372 -22.55 24.28 8.46
C ALA A 372 -22.96 22.79 8.36
N GLU A 373 -22.15 21.99 7.66
CA GLU A 373 -22.41 20.57 7.47
C GLU A 373 -22.56 19.87 8.84
N PRO A 374 -23.60 19.04 9.03
CA PRO A 374 -23.80 18.33 10.30
C PRO A 374 -22.57 17.50 10.66
N THR A 375 -22.07 17.70 11.88
CA THR A 375 -20.88 17.00 12.39
C THR A 375 -21.21 15.65 13.03
N LYS A 376 -22.49 15.36 13.29
CA LYS A 376 -22.95 14.09 13.85
C LYS A 376 -23.74 13.31 12.80
N PRO A 377 -23.65 11.96 12.79
CA PRO A 377 -24.51 11.14 11.95
C PRO A 377 -25.99 11.39 12.24
N ILE A 378 -26.81 11.39 11.19
CA ILE A 378 -28.27 11.43 11.32
C ILE A 378 -28.76 10.20 12.11
N GLU A 379 -29.76 10.37 12.97
CA GLU A 379 -30.31 9.27 13.77
C GLU A 379 -31.04 8.25 12.88
N ASN A 380 -30.94 6.97 13.22
CA ASN A 380 -31.65 5.91 12.52
C ASN A 380 -33.16 6.05 12.78
N THR A 381 -33.97 5.78 11.76
CA THR A 381 -35.43 5.85 11.88
C THR A 381 -36.09 4.74 11.07
N SER A 382 -37.08 4.08 11.67
CA SER A 382 -37.88 3.06 10.99
C SER A 382 -38.79 3.61 9.90
N ASP A 383 -38.98 4.94 9.87
CA ASP A 383 -39.95 5.61 9.00
C ASP A 383 -39.44 5.74 7.56
N TRP A 384 -38.12 5.72 7.38
CA TRP A 384 -37.47 5.93 6.09
C TRP A 384 -36.70 4.69 5.66
N ARG A 385 -37.39 3.65 5.20
CA ARG A 385 -36.74 2.43 4.70
C ARG A 385 -36.52 2.50 3.19
N ASP A 386 -35.37 2.02 2.74
CA ASP A 386 -34.97 1.88 1.34
C ASP A 386 -35.10 3.16 0.48
N GLN A 387 -34.94 4.34 1.07
CA GLN A 387 -35.22 5.61 0.39
C GLN A 387 -34.18 6.70 0.62
N TRP A 388 -34.10 7.62 -0.34
CA TRP A 388 -33.37 8.87 -0.20
C TRP A 388 -34.22 9.87 0.58
N LYS A 389 -33.60 10.56 1.55
CA LYS A 389 -34.24 11.61 2.32
C LYS A 389 -33.40 12.87 2.29
N GLN A 390 -34.07 13.99 2.03
CA GLN A 390 -33.47 15.31 2.13
C GLN A 390 -33.86 15.93 3.47
N GLU A 391 -32.85 16.40 4.22
CA GLU A 391 -33.04 17.26 5.40
C GLU A 391 -32.24 18.54 5.21
N GLY A 392 -32.94 19.67 5.18
CA GLY A 392 -32.34 20.95 4.77
C GLY A 392 -31.74 20.86 3.36
N SER A 393 -30.48 21.25 3.22
CA SER A 393 -29.74 21.15 1.95
C SER A 393 -29.06 19.80 1.73
N TYR A 394 -29.10 18.87 2.70
CA TYR A 394 -28.32 17.63 2.70
C TYR A 394 -29.17 16.41 2.37
N TRP A 395 -28.56 15.46 1.66
CA TRP A 395 -29.19 14.20 1.25
C TRP A 395 -28.60 13.04 2.02
N TYR A 396 -29.45 12.11 2.41
CA TYR A 396 -29.13 10.88 3.14
C TYR A 396 -29.81 9.70 2.44
N TYR A 397 -29.24 8.51 2.62
CA TYR A 397 -29.88 7.27 2.19
C TYR A 397 -30.05 6.34 3.37
N PHE A 398 -31.22 5.72 3.50
CA PHE A 398 -31.52 4.77 4.56
C PHE A 398 -31.80 3.37 3.98
N ASP A 399 -31.23 2.36 4.63
CA ASP A 399 -31.36 0.96 4.20
C ASP A 399 -32.72 0.35 4.61
N HIS A 400 -32.89 -0.94 4.32
CA HIS A 400 -34.10 -1.68 4.64
C HIS A 400 -34.43 -1.72 6.15
N ALA A 401 -33.40 -1.62 7.00
CA ALA A 401 -33.56 -1.57 8.45
C ALA A 401 -33.90 -0.16 8.96
N GLY A 402 -33.90 0.86 8.09
CA GLY A 402 -34.06 2.26 8.49
C GLY A 402 -32.78 2.86 9.06
N LYS A 403 -31.63 2.25 8.77
CA LYS A 403 -30.31 2.75 9.18
C LYS A 403 -29.73 3.63 8.10
N ALA A 404 -29.18 4.79 8.50
CA ALA A 404 -28.50 5.67 7.56
C ALA A 404 -27.24 4.99 7.01
N LEU A 405 -27.10 4.98 5.69
CA LEU A 405 -25.88 4.54 5.01
C LEU A 405 -24.79 5.58 5.22
N VAL A 406 -23.63 5.13 5.70
CA VAL A 406 -22.47 5.97 5.99
C VAL A 406 -21.21 5.35 5.40
N SER A 407 -20.26 6.18 5.01
CA SER A 407 -18.97 5.79 4.41
C SER A 407 -19.11 4.74 3.29
N GLY A 408 -20.10 4.92 2.40
CA GLY A 408 -20.46 3.89 1.44
C GLY A 408 -21.25 4.41 0.25
N TRP A 409 -21.37 3.56 -0.77
CA TRP A 409 -22.02 3.89 -2.02
C TRP A 409 -23.49 3.48 -2.04
N LYS A 410 -24.33 4.35 -2.60
CA LYS A 410 -25.66 3.98 -3.11
C LYS A 410 -25.74 4.35 -4.58
N GLY A 411 -25.61 3.37 -5.46
CA GLY A 411 -25.53 3.62 -6.90
C GLY A 411 -24.31 4.51 -7.21
N ASN A 412 -24.54 5.64 -7.87
CA ASN A 412 -23.46 6.56 -8.26
C ASN A 412 -23.10 7.60 -7.19
N TYR A 413 -23.70 7.53 -6.01
CA TYR A 413 -23.60 8.53 -4.95
C TYR A 413 -22.83 7.96 -3.76
N TYR A 414 -21.97 8.78 -3.15
CA TYR A 414 -21.22 8.41 -1.95
C TYR A 414 -21.79 9.12 -0.72
N LEU A 415 -22.05 8.36 0.34
CA LEU A 415 -22.50 8.84 1.64
C LEU A 415 -21.29 8.89 2.58
N LYS A 416 -20.99 10.07 3.12
CA LYS A 416 -19.84 10.31 4.02
C LYS A 416 -20.03 9.65 5.40
N SER A 417 -19.06 9.80 6.29
CA SER A 417 -19.11 9.23 7.64
C SER A 417 -20.24 9.77 8.52
N ASN A 418 -20.70 10.99 8.24
CA ASN A 418 -21.89 11.60 8.85
C ASN A 418 -23.21 11.25 8.11
N GLY A 419 -23.14 10.43 7.05
CA GLY A 419 -24.30 10.04 6.23
C GLY A 419 -24.69 11.04 5.15
N VAL A 420 -24.05 12.21 5.09
CA VAL A 420 -24.34 13.22 4.06
C VAL A 420 -23.80 12.74 2.71
N MET A 421 -24.62 12.86 1.67
CA MET A 421 -24.22 12.63 0.29
C MET A 421 -23.19 13.68 -0.17
N ALA A 422 -22.01 13.21 -0.56
CA ALA A 422 -20.93 14.04 -1.06
C ALA A 422 -21.29 14.72 -2.39
N ARG A 423 -20.95 16.01 -2.54
CA ARG A 423 -21.21 16.83 -3.73
C ARG A 423 -20.14 17.90 -3.93
N ASN A 424 -19.70 18.09 -5.17
CA ASN A 424 -18.61 19.01 -5.53
C ASN A 424 -17.33 18.80 -4.71
N GLU A 425 -17.01 17.54 -4.41
CA GLU A 425 -15.92 17.20 -3.51
C GLU A 425 -15.23 15.90 -3.89
N TRP A 426 -13.98 15.77 -3.46
CA TRP A 426 -13.22 14.53 -3.58
C TRP A 426 -13.51 13.64 -2.38
N VAL A 427 -13.61 12.34 -2.61
CA VAL A 427 -13.78 11.32 -1.57
C VAL A 427 -12.77 10.21 -1.80
N TYR A 428 -12.11 9.78 -0.72
CA TYR A 428 -11.30 8.56 -0.74
C TYR A 428 -12.13 7.39 -0.24
N ASP A 429 -12.33 6.39 -1.09
CA ASP A 429 -12.96 5.14 -0.70
C ASP A 429 -11.88 4.14 -0.27
N THR A 430 -11.94 3.73 0.99
CA THR A 430 -10.95 2.83 1.61
C THR A 430 -11.11 1.37 1.18
N SER A 431 -12.32 0.97 0.77
CA SER A 431 -12.60 -0.37 0.26
C SER A 431 -12.01 -0.55 -1.14
N TYR A 432 -12.20 0.44 -2.00
CA TYR A 432 -11.65 0.47 -3.35
C TYR A 432 -10.22 1.04 -3.43
N LYS A 433 -9.72 1.60 -2.32
CA LYS A 433 -8.41 2.25 -2.18
C LYS A 433 -8.16 3.31 -3.26
N ALA A 434 -9.19 4.07 -3.59
CA ALA A 434 -9.17 5.00 -4.72
C ALA A 434 -9.89 6.29 -4.39
N TRP A 435 -9.44 7.37 -5.03
CA TRP A 435 -10.12 8.66 -5.01
C TRP A 435 -11.23 8.70 -6.06
N TYR A 436 -12.33 9.34 -5.70
CA TYR A 436 -13.47 9.64 -6.55
C TYR A 436 -13.78 11.13 -6.43
N TYR A 437 -14.30 11.73 -7.50
CA TYR A 437 -14.83 13.08 -7.45
C TYR A 437 -16.34 13.06 -7.63
N LEU A 438 -17.08 13.62 -6.68
CA LEU A 438 -18.53 13.69 -6.72
C LEU A 438 -18.93 15.05 -7.30
N LYS A 439 -19.67 15.03 -8.41
CA LYS A 439 -20.09 16.24 -9.13
C LYS A 439 -21.15 17.02 -8.35
N SER A 440 -21.63 18.13 -8.91
CA SER A 440 -22.67 18.97 -8.31
C SER A 440 -23.99 18.24 -8.09
N ASP A 441 -24.31 17.28 -8.96
CA ASP A 441 -25.47 16.40 -8.84
C ASP A 441 -25.28 15.26 -7.81
N GLY A 442 -24.06 15.09 -7.28
CA GLY A 442 -23.66 14.05 -6.32
C GLY A 442 -23.21 12.75 -6.94
N SER A 443 -23.38 12.57 -8.25
CA SER A 443 -22.87 11.39 -8.93
C SER A 443 -21.35 11.49 -9.11
N TYR A 444 -20.65 10.37 -9.04
CA TYR A 444 -19.20 10.37 -9.31
C TYR A 444 -18.89 10.74 -10.77
N ALA A 445 -17.78 11.43 -10.97
CA ALA A 445 -17.22 11.75 -12.28
C ALA A 445 -16.49 10.52 -12.84
N GLN A 446 -16.59 10.31 -14.15
CA GLN A 446 -15.98 9.19 -14.85
C GLN A 446 -15.69 9.58 -16.30
N ASN A 447 -14.65 8.98 -16.88
CA ASN A 447 -14.14 9.29 -18.21
C ASN A 447 -13.94 10.81 -18.43
N SER A 448 -13.47 11.51 -17.41
CA SER A 448 -13.44 12.97 -17.41
C SER A 448 -12.32 13.54 -16.55
N TRP A 449 -11.81 14.68 -16.97
CA TRP A 449 -10.89 15.48 -16.17
C TRP A 449 -11.63 16.26 -15.09
N GLN A 450 -11.04 16.30 -13.90
CA GLN A 450 -11.37 17.24 -12.84
C GLN A 450 -10.09 17.97 -12.45
N GLY A 451 -9.90 19.18 -13.00
CA GLY A 451 -8.63 19.88 -12.90
C GLY A 451 -7.49 19.07 -13.54
N SER A 452 -6.40 18.86 -12.80
CA SER A 452 -5.24 18.08 -13.28
C SER A 452 -5.38 16.55 -13.15
N TYR A 453 -6.55 16.06 -12.75
CA TYR A 453 -6.79 14.66 -12.40
C TYR A 453 -7.77 14.03 -13.37
N TYR A 454 -7.55 12.76 -13.72
CA TYR A 454 -8.49 12.02 -14.57
C TYR A 454 -9.23 10.96 -13.78
N LEU A 455 -10.56 10.93 -13.94
CA LEU A 455 -11.42 9.89 -13.38
C LEU A 455 -11.70 8.87 -14.48
N LYS A 456 -11.32 7.61 -14.24
CA LYS A 456 -11.47 6.49 -15.18
C LYS A 456 -12.93 6.08 -15.34
N SER A 457 -13.19 5.09 -16.19
CA SER A 457 -14.54 4.58 -16.47
C SER A 457 -15.24 3.98 -15.25
N ASP A 458 -14.49 3.55 -14.24
CA ASP A 458 -15.02 3.05 -12.96
C ASP A 458 -15.08 4.14 -11.88
N GLY A 459 -14.88 5.41 -12.27
CA GLY A 459 -14.87 6.57 -11.38
C GLY A 459 -13.59 6.75 -10.57
N LYS A 460 -12.65 5.80 -10.61
CA LYS A 460 -11.40 5.90 -9.85
C LYS A 460 -10.48 6.91 -10.50
N MET A 461 -9.86 7.74 -9.67
CA MET A 461 -8.78 8.62 -10.09
C MET A 461 -7.58 7.79 -10.57
N ALA A 462 -7.10 8.08 -11.78
CA ALA A 462 -5.90 7.46 -12.32
C ALA A 462 -4.65 7.90 -11.53
N GLN A 463 -3.75 6.96 -11.23
CA GLN A 463 -2.52 7.21 -10.48
C GLN A 463 -1.38 6.30 -10.93
N SER A 464 -0.18 6.88 -11.09
CA SER A 464 1.04 6.18 -11.54
C SER A 464 0.84 5.37 -12.83
N GLU A 465 0.02 5.86 -13.76
CA GLU A 465 -0.40 5.11 -14.93
C GLU A 465 -0.50 5.98 -16.18
N TRP A 466 -0.33 5.35 -17.34
CA TRP A 466 -0.61 5.96 -18.64
C TRP A 466 -2.10 5.89 -18.95
N LEU A 467 -2.62 6.96 -19.53
CA LEU A 467 -4.01 7.10 -19.91
C LEU A 467 -4.08 7.63 -21.34
N TYR A 468 -4.88 6.98 -22.18
CA TYR A 468 -5.28 7.55 -23.47
C TYR A 468 -6.63 8.24 -23.34
N ASP A 469 -6.66 9.54 -23.63
CA ASP A 469 -7.91 10.30 -23.66
C ASP A 469 -8.42 10.37 -25.10
N SER A 470 -9.54 9.69 -25.35
CA SER A 470 -10.17 9.63 -26.68
C SER A 470 -10.72 10.97 -27.17
N SER A 471 -11.08 11.89 -26.27
CA SER A 471 -11.59 13.22 -26.63
C SER A 471 -10.44 14.11 -27.12
N TYR A 472 -9.29 14.06 -26.45
CA TYR A 472 -8.09 14.80 -26.86
C TYR A 472 -7.20 14.05 -27.85
N LYS A 473 -7.48 12.77 -28.10
CA LYS A 473 -6.71 11.85 -28.96
C LYS A 473 -5.23 11.85 -28.60
N ALA A 474 -4.95 11.80 -27.30
CA ALA A 474 -3.59 11.94 -26.78
C ALA A 474 -3.37 11.07 -25.55
N TRP A 475 -2.12 10.66 -25.37
CA TRP A 475 -1.65 10.00 -24.16
C TRP A 475 -1.27 11.03 -23.09
N TYR A 476 -1.58 10.70 -21.84
CA TYR A 476 -1.20 11.42 -20.64
C TYR A 476 -0.57 10.43 -19.66
N TYR A 477 0.33 10.91 -18.81
CA TYR A 477 0.82 10.14 -17.68
C TYR A 477 0.35 10.76 -16.38
N LEU A 478 -0.36 10.02 -15.54
CA LEU A 478 -0.79 10.47 -14.23
C LEU A 478 0.25 10.04 -13.20
N LYS A 479 0.83 11.01 -12.50
CA LYS A 479 1.88 10.78 -11.49
C LYS A 479 1.31 10.05 -10.26
N SER A 480 2.19 9.74 -9.31
CA SER A 480 1.79 9.13 -8.03
C SER A 480 0.83 9.99 -7.21
N ASP A 481 0.91 11.32 -7.35
CA ASP A 481 -0.03 12.26 -6.74
C ASP A 481 -1.39 12.36 -7.48
N GLY A 482 -1.53 11.65 -8.61
CA GLY A 482 -2.69 11.63 -9.50
C GLY A 482 -2.76 12.75 -10.53
N SER A 483 -1.94 13.78 -10.41
CA SER A 483 -1.92 14.87 -11.40
C SER A 483 -1.20 14.44 -12.65
N TYR A 484 -1.63 14.92 -13.82
CA TYR A 484 -0.90 14.64 -15.06
C TYR A 484 0.50 15.26 -15.05
N ALA A 485 1.46 14.54 -15.61
CA ALA A 485 2.81 15.03 -15.85
C ALA A 485 2.81 16.01 -17.03
N GLN A 486 3.59 17.07 -16.92
CA GLN A 486 3.78 18.08 -17.96
C GLN A 486 5.22 18.60 -17.88
N ASN A 487 5.74 19.10 -19.01
CA ASN A 487 7.12 19.57 -19.17
C ASN A 487 8.16 18.63 -18.53
N SER A 488 8.00 17.32 -18.72
CA SER A 488 8.81 16.33 -18.01
C SER A 488 8.86 15.00 -18.74
N TRP A 489 9.92 14.24 -18.47
CA TRP A 489 10.10 12.89 -18.96
C TRP A 489 9.41 11.87 -18.05
N GLN A 490 8.76 10.88 -18.67
CA GLN A 490 8.34 9.63 -18.02
C GLN A 490 8.97 8.48 -18.79
N GLY A 491 10.06 7.92 -18.27
CA GLY A 491 10.82 6.88 -18.97
C GLY A 491 11.39 7.40 -20.29
N SER A 492 10.99 6.80 -21.42
CA SER A 492 11.44 7.22 -22.76
C SER A 492 10.50 8.23 -23.44
N TYR A 493 9.49 8.72 -22.73
CA TYR A 493 8.42 9.57 -23.28
C TYR A 493 8.50 10.97 -22.68
N TYR A 494 8.15 11.99 -23.45
CA TYR A 494 8.08 13.37 -22.96
C TYR A 494 6.63 13.87 -22.93
N LEU A 495 6.21 14.44 -21.81
CA LEU A 495 4.90 15.07 -21.64
C LEU A 495 5.06 16.58 -21.80
N LYS A 496 4.32 17.16 -22.76
CA LYS A 496 4.38 18.59 -23.12
C LYS A 496 3.71 19.47 -22.06
N SER A 497 3.71 20.78 -22.29
CA SER A 497 3.13 21.77 -21.36
C SER A 497 1.62 21.62 -21.16
N ASP A 498 0.91 20.99 -22.09
CA ASP A 498 -0.52 20.67 -21.99
C ASP A 498 -0.77 19.24 -21.47
N GLY A 499 0.28 18.57 -20.98
CA GLY A 499 0.24 17.21 -20.44
C GLY A 499 0.23 16.09 -21.49
N LYS A 500 0.09 16.42 -22.78
CA LYS A 500 0.07 15.41 -23.84
C LYS A 500 1.46 14.84 -24.09
N MET A 501 1.52 13.54 -24.31
CA MET A 501 2.72 12.88 -24.80
C MET A 501 3.08 13.41 -26.18
N ALA A 502 4.34 13.80 -26.35
CA ALA A 502 4.87 14.20 -27.65
C ALA A 502 4.98 12.98 -28.58
N GLN A 503 4.52 13.14 -29.83
CA GLN A 503 4.55 12.07 -30.84
C GLN A 503 4.88 12.65 -32.21
N SER A 504 5.83 12.03 -32.91
CA SER A 504 6.30 12.44 -34.24
C SER A 504 6.70 13.92 -34.31
N GLU A 505 7.36 14.43 -33.28
CA GLU A 505 7.69 15.86 -33.16
C GLU A 505 9.02 16.09 -32.43
N TRP A 506 9.60 17.26 -32.68
CA TRP A 506 10.74 17.77 -31.93
C TRP A 506 10.28 18.45 -30.64
N VAL A 507 10.97 18.15 -29.54
CA VAL A 507 10.79 18.80 -28.24
C VAL A 507 12.10 19.40 -27.80
N TYR A 508 12.05 20.65 -27.35
CA TYR A 508 13.15 21.28 -26.65
C TYR A 508 12.95 21.12 -25.14
N ASP A 509 13.90 20.46 -24.49
CA ASP A 509 13.94 20.37 -23.04
C ASP A 509 14.84 21.48 -22.49
N SER A 510 14.24 22.37 -21.69
CA SER A 510 14.95 23.51 -21.09
C SER A 510 15.96 23.12 -20.02
N ASP A 511 15.74 22.01 -19.32
CA ASP A 511 16.60 21.54 -18.24
C ASP A 511 17.90 20.96 -18.82
N TYR A 512 17.77 20.19 -19.91
CA TYR A 512 18.91 19.64 -20.64
C TYR A 512 19.47 20.58 -21.71
N LYS A 513 18.77 21.68 -22.01
CA LYS A 513 19.12 22.67 -23.05
C LYS A 513 19.37 22.03 -24.41
N ALA A 514 18.58 21.03 -24.74
CA ALA A 514 18.77 20.18 -25.91
C ALA A 514 17.45 19.85 -26.59
N TRP A 515 17.53 19.60 -27.90
CA TRP A 515 16.42 19.09 -28.69
C TRP A 515 16.41 17.57 -28.69
N TYR A 516 15.22 17.00 -28.67
CA TYR A 516 14.94 15.57 -28.74
C TYR A 516 13.85 15.35 -29.79
N TYR A 517 13.91 14.24 -30.52
CA TYR A 517 12.83 13.86 -31.43
C TYR A 517 12.08 12.65 -30.87
N LEU A 518 10.76 12.76 -30.75
CA LEU A 518 9.89 11.68 -30.28
C LEU A 518 9.26 10.98 -31.47
N LYS A 519 9.38 9.66 -31.53
CA LYS A 519 8.82 8.83 -32.61
C LYS A 519 7.28 8.81 -32.57
N SER A 520 6.67 8.15 -33.56
CA SER A 520 5.22 7.89 -33.59
C SER A 520 4.73 7.08 -32.40
N ASP A 521 5.54 6.18 -31.87
CA ASP A 521 5.27 5.43 -30.63
C ASP A 521 5.47 6.27 -29.36
N GLY A 522 5.91 7.53 -29.49
CA GLY A 522 6.16 8.47 -28.40
C GLY A 522 7.54 8.38 -27.75
N SER A 523 8.31 7.32 -28.01
CA SER A 523 9.64 7.18 -27.42
C SER A 523 10.69 8.02 -28.16
N TYR A 524 11.68 8.56 -27.45
CA TYR A 524 12.71 9.40 -28.07
C TYR A 524 13.68 8.59 -28.96
N LEU A 525 14.13 9.22 -30.05
CA LEU A 525 15.20 8.70 -30.91
C LEU A 525 16.56 8.85 -30.23
N ARG A 526 17.40 7.82 -30.37
CA ARG A 526 18.81 7.83 -29.93
C ARG A 526 19.67 6.99 -30.86
N ASP A 527 20.98 7.23 -30.79
CA ASP A 527 22.04 6.49 -31.50
C ASP A 527 21.85 6.35 -33.01
N GLN A 528 21.29 7.37 -33.68
CA GLN A 528 21.03 7.28 -35.12
C GLN A 528 20.90 8.62 -35.83
N TRP A 529 21.10 8.56 -37.15
CA TRP A 529 20.74 9.62 -38.07
C TRP A 529 19.23 9.61 -38.32
N PHE A 530 18.63 10.80 -38.31
CA PHE A 530 17.21 11.02 -38.55
C PHE A 530 17.03 12.09 -39.63
N LYS A 531 16.19 11.79 -40.62
CA LYS A 531 15.86 12.72 -41.68
C LYS A 531 14.53 13.37 -41.40
N ASP A 532 14.52 14.69 -41.25
CA ASP A 532 13.31 15.50 -41.10
C ASP A 532 13.22 16.50 -42.25
N GLY A 533 12.22 16.29 -43.12
CA GLY A 533 12.12 16.96 -44.41
C GLY A 533 13.34 16.71 -45.30
N SER A 534 14.03 17.77 -45.71
CA SER A 534 15.24 17.70 -46.53
C SER A 534 16.54 17.62 -45.73
N ALA A 535 16.50 17.81 -44.40
CA ALA A 535 17.67 17.89 -43.56
C ALA A 535 17.91 16.58 -42.77
N TRP A 536 19.19 16.30 -42.52
CA TRP A 536 19.62 15.19 -41.66
C TRP A 536 20.12 15.72 -40.32
N TYR A 537 19.75 15.02 -39.25
CA TYR A 537 20.13 15.30 -37.86
C TYR A 537 20.67 14.01 -37.25
N TYR A 538 21.50 14.13 -36.20
CA TYR A 538 21.94 12.97 -35.43
C TYR A 538 21.49 13.08 -33.98
N LEU A 539 20.86 12.03 -33.45
CA LEU A 539 20.46 11.93 -32.05
C LEU A 539 21.47 11.03 -31.32
N LYS A 540 22.12 11.55 -30.30
CA LYS A 540 23.15 10.85 -29.52
C LYS A 540 22.57 9.75 -28.64
N ALA A 541 23.42 9.01 -27.93
CA ALA A 541 23.02 7.92 -27.03
C ALA A 541 22.05 8.35 -25.93
N ASP A 542 22.19 9.59 -25.43
CA ASP A 542 21.28 10.18 -24.45
C ASP A 542 20.06 10.85 -25.09
N GLY A 543 19.85 10.68 -26.40
CA GLY A 543 18.73 11.22 -27.16
C GLY A 543 18.87 12.68 -27.61
N LYS A 544 19.92 13.38 -27.16
CA LYS A 544 20.11 14.79 -27.53
C LYS A 544 20.51 14.92 -28.99
N MET A 545 19.89 15.89 -29.67
CA MET A 545 20.32 16.33 -31.00
C MET A 545 21.73 16.89 -30.94
N ALA A 546 22.62 16.32 -31.73
CA ALA A 546 23.95 16.85 -31.95
C ALA A 546 23.86 18.18 -32.72
N LYS A 547 24.68 19.16 -32.35
CA LYS A 547 24.77 20.46 -33.03
C LYS A 547 26.16 21.06 -32.85
N ASN A 548 26.66 21.75 -33.87
CA ASN A 548 27.99 22.36 -33.86
C ASN A 548 29.10 21.34 -33.52
N GLU A 549 29.00 20.13 -34.07
CA GLU A 549 29.92 19.02 -33.83
C GLU A 549 30.00 18.09 -35.05
N THR A 550 31.00 17.21 -35.09
CA THR A 550 31.20 16.22 -36.16
C THR A 550 30.86 14.83 -35.66
N ILE A 551 29.97 14.12 -36.35
CA ILE A 551 29.57 12.74 -36.05
C ILE A 551 29.97 11.84 -37.21
N GLY A 552 30.90 10.89 -36.99
CA GLY A 552 31.29 9.92 -38.02
C GLY A 552 31.81 10.54 -39.32
N GLY A 553 32.47 11.71 -39.24
CA GLY A 553 32.97 12.45 -40.40
C GLY A 553 31.97 13.45 -41.02
N TYR A 554 30.73 13.48 -40.56
CA TYR A 554 29.69 14.41 -41.03
C TYR A 554 29.56 15.61 -40.09
N HIS A 555 29.67 16.84 -40.63
CA HIS A 555 29.62 18.08 -39.85
C HIS A 555 28.19 18.61 -39.69
N LEU A 556 27.79 18.93 -38.45
CA LEU A 556 26.48 19.50 -38.11
C LEU A 556 26.62 20.99 -37.74
N ASP A 557 25.77 21.84 -38.30
CA ASP A 557 25.76 23.28 -38.01
C ASP A 557 25.17 23.62 -36.61
N TYR A 558 25.06 24.91 -36.30
CA TYR A 558 24.50 25.40 -35.02
C TYR A 558 23.02 25.04 -34.81
N SER A 559 22.30 24.70 -35.89
CA SER A 559 20.93 24.22 -35.86
C SER A 559 20.84 22.70 -35.79
N GLY A 560 21.96 21.99 -35.85
CA GLY A 560 22.05 20.52 -35.82
C GLY A 560 21.88 19.85 -37.19
N LYS A 561 21.78 20.64 -38.26
CA LYS A 561 21.61 20.11 -39.62
C LYS A 561 22.96 19.67 -40.18
N TRP A 562 22.99 18.50 -40.79
CA TRP A 562 24.13 18.06 -41.58
C TRP A 562 24.34 18.99 -42.77
N ILE A 563 25.56 19.47 -42.90
CA ILE A 563 26.03 20.25 -44.03
C ILE A 563 27.10 19.44 -44.77
N SER A 564 26.96 19.39 -46.09
CA SER A 564 27.87 18.69 -47.01
C SER A 564 29.19 19.42 -47.18
#